data_AF-A0A116M821-F1
#
_entry.id   AF-A0A116M821-F1
#
_cell.length_a   1.000
_cell.length_b   1.000
_cell.length_c   1.000
_cell.angle_alpha   90.00
_cell.angle_beta   90.00
_cell.angle_gamma   90.00
#
_symmetry.space_group_name_H-M   'P 1'
#
loop_
_entity.id
_entity.type
_entity.pdbx_description
1 polymer ?
#
loop_
_entity_poly.entity_id
_entity_poly.type
_entity_poly.pdbx_seq_one_letter_code
_entity_poly.pdbx_strand_id
1 'polypeptide(L)'
;MSQFVIDSTFWSLFPDAKIGVLLLKDYKTPAQSPDELVKLLEESNGIAQKFLTEDTFSENEVIRTYRQAYQKFKTKKARVLVSKSF
;
A
#
# COMPACT_ATOMS: atom_id res chain seq x y z
N MET A 1 18.26 -9.10 -16.72
CA MET A 1 18.25 -9.29 -15.25
C MET A 1 17.36 -8.21 -14.65
N SER A 2 16.31 -8.58 -13.92
CA SER A 2 15.46 -7.63 -13.21
C SER A 2 16.24 -7.07 -12.02
N GLN A 3 16.55 -5.79 -12.04
CA GLN A 3 17.25 -5.12 -10.95
C GLN A 3 16.22 -4.43 -10.06
N PHE A 4 16.24 -4.74 -8.77
CA PHE A 4 15.47 -4.03 -7.77
C PHE A 4 16.33 -2.88 -7.24
N VAL A 5 15.88 -1.64 -7.42
CA VAL A 5 16.60 -0.43 -6.99
C VAL A 5 15.65 0.41 -6.16
N ILE A 6 16.09 0.80 -4.97
CA ILE A 6 15.36 1.70 -4.08
C ILE A 6 16.04 3.07 -4.13
N ASP A 7 15.25 4.13 -4.30
CA ASP A 7 15.74 5.49 -4.25
C ASP A 7 16.22 5.83 -2.83
N SER A 8 17.38 6.47 -2.70
CA SER A 8 17.93 6.90 -1.42
C SER A 8 16.97 7.78 -0.59
N THR A 9 16.09 8.54 -1.25
CA THR A 9 15.09 9.39 -0.60
C THR A 9 14.05 8.59 0.20
N PHE A 10 13.85 7.31 -0.12
CA PHE A 10 12.99 6.43 0.65
C PHE A 10 13.47 6.29 2.10
N TRP A 11 14.77 6.07 2.30
CA TRP A 11 15.37 5.91 3.62
C TRP A 11 15.31 7.19 4.46
N SER A 12 15.29 8.37 3.80
CA SER A 12 15.08 9.64 4.50
C SER A 12 13.68 9.77 5.08
N LEU A 13 12.68 9.10 4.50
CA LEU A 13 11.29 9.11 4.97
C LEU A 13 11.01 7.98 5.96
N PHE A 14 11.66 6.82 5.79
CA PHE A 14 11.45 5.62 6.60
C PHE A 14 12.80 5.03 7.05
N PRO A 15 13.47 5.62 8.05
CA PRO A 15 14.81 5.21 8.47
C PRO A 15 14.85 3.79 9.06
N ASP A 16 13.77 3.36 9.72
CA ASP A 16 13.69 2.05 10.38
C ASP A 16 13.03 0.97 9.51
N ALA A 17 12.72 1.28 8.24
CA ALA A 17 12.07 0.31 7.35
C ALA A 17 12.98 -0.88 7.02
N LYS A 18 12.38 -2.06 6.83
CA LYS A 18 13.07 -3.25 6.34
C LYS A 18 12.36 -3.72 5.07
N ILE A 19 13.12 -3.96 4.01
CA ILE A 19 12.57 -4.36 2.72
C ILE A 19 12.98 -5.81 2.44
N GLY A 20 11.99 -6.69 2.31
CA GLY A 20 12.17 -8.06 1.84
C GLY A 20 11.72 -8.18 0.38
N VAL A 21 12.55 -8.79 -0.47
CA VAL A 21 12.20 -9.08 -1.87
C VAL A 21 12.11 -10.59 -2.04
N LEU A 22 10.93 -11.08 -2.43
CA LEU A 22 10.69 -12.49 -2.72
C LEU A 22 10.50 -12.67 -4.23
N LEU A 23 11.31 -13.54 -4.85
CA LEU A 23 11.16 -13.90 -6.26
C LEU A 23 10.48 -15.27 -6.34
N LEU A 24 9.25 -15.30 -6.85
CA LEU A 24 8.53 -16.54 -7.15
C LEU A 24 8.68 -16.85 -8.64
N LYS A 25 9.17 -18.06 -8.96
CA LYS A 25 9.23 -18.58 -10.34
C LYS A 25 8.15 -19.63 -10.51
N ASP A 26 7.46 -19.58 -11.66
CA ASP A 26 6.45 -20.56 -12.06
C ASP A 26 5.36 -20.83 -11.01
N TYR A 27 5.04 -19.80 -10.20
CA TYR A 27 3.98 -19.88 -9.19
C TYR A 27 2.62 -20.04 -9.88
N LYS A 28 1.94 -21.13 -9.54
CA LYS A 28 0.57 -21.40 -10.00
C LYS A 28 -0.39 -21.04 -8.89
N THR A 29 -1.18 -20.00 -9.10
CA THR A 29 -2.26 -19.66 -8.17
C THR A 29 -3.30 -20.79 -8.22
N PRO A 30 -3.72 -21.34 -7.08
CA PRO A 30 -4.86 -22.27 -7.06
C PRO A 30 -6.12 -21.55 -7.55
N ALA A 31 -7.01 -22.27 -8.24
CA ALA A 31 -8.25 -21.69 -8.80
C ALA A 31 -9.20 -21.16 -7.71
N GLN A 32 -9.13 -21.73 -6.51
CA GLN A 32 -9.85 -21.29 -5.32
C GLN A 32 -8.93 -21.30 -4.11
N SER A 33 -9.09 -20.30 -3.26
CA SER A 33 -8.47 -20.28 -1.94
C SER A 33 -9.12 -21.36 -1.05
N PRO A 34 -8.36 -22.06 -0.21
CA PRO A 34 -8.91 -22.93 0.83
C PRO A 34 -9.94 -22.18 1.69
N ASP A 35 -11.05 -22.85 2.02
CA ASP A 35 -12.13 -22.26 2.84
C ASP A 35 -11.63 -21.73 4.19
N GLU A 36 -10.62 -22.39 4.78
CA GLU A 36 -9.97 -21.96 6.01
C GLU A 36 -9.32 -20.57 5.87
N LEU A 37 -8.65 -20.30 4.74
CA LEU A 37 -8.05 -19.00 4.48
C LEU A 37 -9.10 -17.91 4.23
N VAL A 38 -10.20 -18.27 3.57
CA VAL A 38 -11.32 -17.34 3.35
C VAL A 38 -11.93 -16.93 4.69
N LYS A 39 -12.25 -17.90 5.56
CA LYS A 39 -12.76 -17.63 6.91
C LYS A 39 -11.80 -16.80 7.74
N LEU A 40 -10.51 -17.13 7.71
CA LEU A 40 -9.49 -16.36 8.44
C LEU A 40 -9.42 -14.90 7.97
N LEU A 41 -9.54 -14.65 6.66
CA LEU A 41 -9.59 -13.31 6.09
C LEU A 41 -10.85 -12.55 6.53
N GLU A 42 -12.01 -13.21 6.55
CA GLU A 42 -13.27 -12.61 7.02
C GLU A 42 -13.20 -12.22 8.50
N GLU A 43 -12.72 -13.12 9.35
CA GLU A 43 -12.51 -12.86 10.79
C GLU A 43 -11.52 -11.70 11.00
N SER A 44 -10.40 -11.72 10.28
CA SER A 44 -9.38 -10.68 10.35
C SER A 44 -9.93 -9.32 9.91
N ASN A 45 -10.76 -9.28 8.87
CA ASN A 45 -11.43 -8.06 8.42
C ASN A 45 -12.40 -7.53 9.49
N GLY A 46 -13.15 -8.40 10.17
CA GLY A 46 -14.00 -8.01 11.29
C GLY A 46 -13.21 -7.42 12.46
N ILE A 47 -12.06 -8.01 12.78
CA ILE A 47 -11.14 -7.48 13.82
C ILE A 47 -10.54 -6.13 13.39
N ALA A 48 -10.17 -5.99 12.11
CA ALA A 48 -9.57 -4.77 11.56
C ALA A 48 -10.47 -3.54 11.74
N GLN A 49 -11.80 -3.70 11.72
CA GLN A 49 -12.75 -2.60 11.95
C GLN A 49 -12.57 -1.93 13.32
N LYS A 50 -12.07 -2.65 14.35
CA LYS A 50 -11.81 -2.07 15.68
C LYS A 50 -10.71 -1.00 15.66
N PHE A 51 -9.86 -1.01 14.63
CA PHE A 51 -8.78 -0.03 14.46
C PHE A 51 -9.22 1.18 13.64
N LEU A 52 -10.44 1.16 13.08
CA LEU A 52 -11.06 2.30 12.40
C LEU A 52 -11.82 3.14 13.44
N THR A 53 -11.11 4.05 14.08
CA THR A 53 -11.63 4.88 15.19
C THR A 53 -12.43 6.10 14.77
N GLU A 54 -12.33 6.52 13.51
CA GLU A 54 -12.94 7.74 12.97
C GLU A 54 -14.04 7.37 11.97
N ASP A 55 -15.13 8.15 11.96
CA ASP A 55 -16.24 7.96 11.00
C ASP A 55 -15.76 8.15 9.55
N THR A 56 -14.85 9.10 9.33
CA THR A 56 -14.22 9.31 8.04
C THR A 56 -12.93 8.51 7.94
N PHE A 57 -12.88 7.55 7.02
CA PHE A 57 -11.70 6.69 6.80
C PHE A 57 -10.38 7.47 6.62
N SER A 58 -10.42 8.64 5.97
CA SER A 58 -9.22 9.45 5.74
C SER A 58 -8.70 10.18 6.97
N GLU A 59 -9.51 10.30 8.02
CA GLU A 59 -9.17 11.01 9.24
C GLU A 59 -8.53 10.09 10.28
N ASN A 60 -8.68 8.78 10.11
CA ASN A 60 -8.00 7.79 10.93
C ASN A 60 -6.50 8.07 11.00
N GLU A 61 -5.95 8.11 12.20
CA GLU A 61 -4.60 8.57 12.50
C GLU A 61 -3.53 7.88 11.65
N VAL A 62 -3.64 6.55 11.51
CA VAL A 62 -2.73 5.73 10.73
C VAL A 62 -2.81 6.13 9.26
N ILE A 63 -4.02 6.18 8.70
CA ILE A 63 -4.26 6.55 7.30
C ILE A 63 -3.77 7.96 6.99
N ARG A 64 -4.00 8.91 7.90
CA ARG A 64 -3.53 10.28 7.79
C ARG A 64 -2.00 10.36 7.76
N THR A 65 -1.34 9.62 8.64
CA THR A 65 0.14 9.53 8.68
C THR A 65 0.70 9.02 7.36
N TYR A 66 0.14 7.94 6.81
CA TYR A 66 0.56 7.41 5.52
C TYR A 66 0.29 8.38 4.36
N ARG A 67 -0.87 9.06 4.33
CA ARG A 67 -1.15 10.09 3.31
C ARG A 67 -0.16 11.25 3.37
N GLN A 68 0.14 11.75 4.56
CA GLN A 68 1.09 12.84 4.74
C GLN A 68 2.51 12.41 4.33
N ALA A 69 2.92 11.18 4.67
CA ALA A 69 4.19 10.63 4.20
C ALA A 69 4.21 10.50 2.67
N TYR A 70 3.12 10.03 2.06
CA TYR A 70 2.99 9.92 0.60
C TYR A 70 3.12 11.29 -0.11
N GLN A 71 2.55 12.35 0.46
CA GLN A 71 2.67 13.71 -0.07
C GLN A 71 4.11 14.25 -0.06
N LYS A 72 4.99 13.73 0.81
CA LYS A 72 6.40 14.13 0.86
C LYS A 72 7.24 13.55 -0.28
N PHE A 73 6.75 12.52 -0.96
CA PHE A 73 7.41 12.03 -2.16
C PHE A 73 7.31 13.06 -3.27
N LYS A 74 8.43 13.35 -3.94
CA LYS A 74 8.44 14.22 -5.13
C LYS A 74 7.60 13.55 -6.21
N THR A 75 6.39 14.05 -6.44
CA THR A 75 5.69 13.75 -7.67
C THR A 75 6.50 14.36 -8.81
N LYS A 76 6.97 13.55 -9.76
CA LYS A 76 7.24 14.09 -11.10
C LYS A 76 5.93 14.76 -11.49
N LYS A 77 5.93 16.08 -11.70
CA LYS A 77 4.77 16.79 -12.27
C LYS A 77 4.45 16.11 -13.60
N ALA A 78 3.59 15.09 -13.60
CA ALA A 78 2.80 14.77 -14.77
C ALA A 78 1.93 16.00 -14.94
N ARG A 79 2.31 16.86 -15.89
CA ARG A 79 1.48 17.94 -16.37
C ARG A 79 0.25 17.26 -16.98
N VAL A 80 -0.75 16.97 -16.16
CA VAL A 80 -2.09 16.69 -16.67
C VAL A 80 -2.58 18.02 -17.21
N LEU A 81 -2.28 18.27 -18.49
CA LEU A 81 -3.04 19.19 -19.30
C LEU A 81 -4.44 18.57 -19.40
N VAL A 82 -5.29 18.83 -18.41
CA VAL A 82 -6.72 18.76 -18.64
C VAL A 82 -7.01 19.95 -19.55
N SER A 83 -6.98 19.70 -20.86
CA SER A 83 -7.67 20.55 -21.82
C SER A 83 -9.14 20.56 -21.41
N LYS A 84 -9.55 21.63 -20.71
CA LYS A 84 -10.95 22.05 -20.74
C LYS A 84 -11.23 22.39 -22.20
N SER A 85 -11.97 21.52 -22.87
CA SER A 85 -12.63 21.83 -24.14
C SER A 85 -14.09 21.49 -23.96
N PHE A 86 -14.86 22.59 -23.82
CA PHE A 86 -16.29 22.80 -24.05
C PHE A 86 -17.29 21.79 -23.46
#